data_AF-A0A6I8U7K2-F1
#
_entry.id   AF-A0A6I8U7K2-F1
#
_cell.length_a   1.000
_cell.length_b   1.000
_cell.length_c   1.000
_cell.angle_alpha   90.00
_cell.angle_beta   90.00
_cell.angle_gamma   90.00
#
_symmetry.space_group_name_H-M   'P 1'
#
loop_
_entity.id
_entity.type
_entity.pdbx_description
1 polymer ?
#
loop_
_entity_poly.entity_id
_entity_poly.type
_entity_poly.pdbx_seq_one_letter_code
_entity_poly.pdbx_strand_id
1 'polypeptide(L)'
;MPIFTKKFAPKVAPPRTARLNIGCPPQQEDLDEFRNIRLNLLDKQLCFVDGVWMSAAAPGGGSSGMTAALPFNASTIDDLLRMKRRLKTLEQENNLYQVKLDVLLDLLTENVIELSAIKGQ
;
A
#
# COMPACT_ATOMS: atom_id res chain seq x y z
N MET A 1 15.67 -35.42 38.74
CA MET A 1 14.55 -35.45 39.71
C MET A 1 13.21 -35.41 38.97
N PRO A 2 12.38 -36.47 39.04
CA PRO A 2 11.17 -36.57 38.21
C PRO A 2 9.87 -36.46 39.07
N ILE A 3 9.65 -35.34 39.76
CA ILE A 3 8.47 -35.14 40.65
C ILE A 3 7.44 -34.11 40.14
N PHE A 4 7.79 -33.28 39.14
CA PHE A 4 6.92 -32.18 38.70
C PHE A 4 6.24 -32.37 37.34
N THR A 5 6.42 -33.52 36.70
CA THR A 5 6.07 -33.73 35.28
C THR A 5 4.57 -33.62 34.96
N LYS A 6 3.68 -33.80 35.95
CA LYS A 6 2.22 -33.81 35.71
C LYS A 6 1.43 -32.63 36.32
N LYS A 7 2.00 -31.89 37.27
CA LYS A 7 1.26 -30.78 37.93
C LYS A 7 1.39 -29.43 37.20
N PHE A 8 2.45 -29.26 36.42
CA PHE A 8 2.70 -28.05 35.63
C PHE A 8 2.55 -28.28 34.12
N ALA A 9 2.06 -29.46 33.71
CA ALA A 9 1.75 -29.70 32.32
C ALA A 9 0.59 -28.78 31.91
N PRO A 10 0.72 -28.00 30.80
CA PRO A 10 -0.38 -27.19 30.28
C PRO A 10 -1.57 -28.10 30.02
N LYS A 11 -2.69 -27.88 30.72
CA LYS A 11 -3.92 -28.61 30.42
C LYS A 11 -4.34 -28.22 29.02
N VAL A 12 -4.48 -29.20 28.12
CA VAL A 12 -5.00 -28.97 26.77
C VAL A 12 -6.39 -28.36 26.90
N ALA A 13 -6.55 -27.15 26.37
CA ALA A 13 -7.83 -26.47 26.40
C ALA A 13 -8.88 -27.32 25.63
N PRO A 14 -10.07 -27.55 26.20
CA PRO A 14 -11.14 -28.25 25.49
C PRO A 14 -11.43 -27.60 24.13
N PRO A 15 -11.74 -28.39 23.08
CA PRO A 15 -12.15 -27.84 21.80
C PRO A 15 -13.37 -26.94 21.98
N ARG A 16 -13.32 -25.71 21.46
CA ARG A 16 -14.47 -24.80 21.46
C ARG A 16 -15.53 -25.37 20.51
N THR A 17 -16.59 -25.96 21.06
CA THR A 17 -17.71 -26.56 20.30
C THR A 17 -18.70 -25.54 19.76
N ALA A 18 -18.64 -24.29 20.22
CA ALA A 18 -19.40 -23.18 19.67
C ALA A 18 -18.69 -21.86 19.96
N ARG A 19 -18.69 -20.93 18.98
CA ARG A 19 -18.53 -19.51 19.32
C ARG A 19 -19.82 -19.14 20.06
N LEU A 20 -19.70 -18.73 21.32
CA LEU A 20 -20.80 -18.01 21.95
C LEU A 20 -21.10 -16.83 21.03
N ASN A 21 -22.25 -16.85 20.36
CA ASN A 21 -22.85 -15.67 19.77
C ASN A 21 -23.26 -14.75 20.94
N ILE A 22 -22.26 -14.26 21.69
CA ILE A 22 -22.38 -13.04 22.46
C ILE A 22 -22.75 -12.02 21.40
N GLY A 23 -23.94 -11.42 21.52
CA GLY A 23 -24.57 -10.54 20.56
C GLY A 23 -23.73 -9.30 20.25
N CYS A 24 -22.60 -9.50 19.59
CA CYS A 24 -22.00 -8.49 18.75
C CYS A 24 -22.90 -8.45 17.52
N PRO A 25 -23.74 -7.42 17.35
CA PRO A 25 -24.42 -7.24 16.08
C PRO A 25 -23.35 -7.27 14.97
N PRO A 26 -23.65 -7.76 13.75
CA PRO A 26 -22.74 -7.52 12.65
C PRO A 26 -22.44 -6.02 12.65
N GLN A 27 -21.17 -5.65 12.89
CA GLN A 27 -20.74 -4.26 12.81
C GLN A 27 -20.97 -3.87 11.35
N GLN A 28 -22.13 -3.28 11.10
CA GLN A 28 -22.43 -2.54 9.88
C GLN A 28 -21.77 -1.17 10.06
N GLU A 29 -20.46 -1.17 10.27
CA GLU A 29 -19.69 0.05 10.19
C GLU A 29 -19.49 0.32 8.70
N ASP A 30 -19.95 1.48 8.27
CA ASP A 30 -19.69 1.96 6.93
C ASP A 30 -18.20 2.24 6.82
N LEU A 31 -17.45 1.27 6.29
CA LEU A 31 -15.98 1.32 6.22
C LEU A 31 -15.48 2.52 5.40
N ASP A 32 -16.35 3.15 4.60
CA ASP A 32 -16.03 4.38 3.88
C ASP A 32 -15.80 5.58 4.83
N GLU A 33 -16.33 5.57 6.06
CA GLU A 33 -16.00 6.59 7.08
C GLU A 33 -14.52 6.56 7.46
N PHE A 34 -13.90 5.37 7.48
CA PHE A 34 -12.47 5.21 7.77
C PHE A 34 -11.54 5.57 6.61
N ARG A 35 -12.06 5.87 5.41
CA ARG A 35 -11.21 6.39 4.32
C ARG A 35 -10.65 7.77 4.64
N ASN A 36 -11.39 8.57 5.41
CA ASN A 36 -11.10 9.99 5.60
C ASN A 36 -10.85 10.30 7.09
N ILE A 37 -9.74 9.80 7.60
CA ILE A 37 -9.30 10.07 8.98
C ILE A 37 -8.80 11.51 9.08
N ARG A 38 -9.45 12.30 9.94
CA ARG A 38 -9.12 13.71 10.20
C ARG A 38 -8.82 13.94 11.67
N LEU A 39 -7.81 14.76 11.96
CA LEU A 39 -7.41 15.19 13.30
C LEU A 39 -7.54 16.71 13.39
N ASN A 40 -8.42 17.18 14.28
CA ASN A 40 -8.59 18.60 14.57
C ASN A 40 -7.77 18.96 15.81
N LEU A 41 -6.79 19.83 15.64
CA LEU A 41 -6.02 20.49 16.69
C LEU A 41 -6.54 21.93 16.87
N LEU A 42 -6.06 22.64 17.90
CA LEU A 42 -6.54 24.00 18.20
C LEU A 42 -6.41 24.98 17.04
N ASP A 43 -5.32 24.90 16.27
CA ASP A 43 -4.98 25.82 15.19
C ASP A 43 -4.88 25.14 13.81
N LYS A 44 -5.02 23.82 13.74
CA LYS A 44 -4.71 23.01 12.55
C LYS A 44 -5.69 21.85 12.38
N GLN A 45 -5.96 21.51 11.14
CA GLN A 45 -6.63 20.26 10.78
C GLN A 45 -5.66 19.41 9.98
N LEU A 46 -5.52 18.13 10.33
CA LEU A 46 -4.69 17.17 9.61
C LEU A 46 -5.57 16.05 9.02
N CYS A 47 -5.20 15.55 7.85
CA CYS A 47 -5.80 14.37 7.22
C CYS A 47 -4.76 13.26 7.16
N PHE A 48 -5.13 12.04 7.53
CA PHE A 48 -4.24 10.88 7.43
C PHE A 48 -4.42 10.20 6.07
N VAL A 49 -3.36 10.18 5.28
CA VAL A 49 -3.37 9.68 3.90
C VAL A 49 -2.10 8.87 3.66
N ASP A 50 -2.25 7.62 3.20
CA ASP A 50 -1.13 6.71 2.88
C ASP A 50 -0.06 6.59 4.00
N GLY A 51 -0.49 6.58 5.27
CA GLY A 51 0.42 6.45 6.41
C GLY A 51 1.01 7.77 6.92
N VAL A 52 0.64 8.91 6.32
CA VAL A 52 1.21 10.23 6.63
C VAL A 52 0.10 11.21 7.00
N TRP A 53 0.35 12.02 8.04
CA TRP A 53 -0.53 13.15 8.38
C TRP A 53 -0.18 14.36 7.52
N MET A 54 -1.14 14.84 6.74
CA MET A 54 -1.02 16.02 5.88
C MET A 54 -1.87 17.16 6.44
N SER A 55 -1.39 18.40 6.36
CA SER A 55 -2.18 19.56 6.78
C SER A 55 -3.34 19.78 5.80
N ALA A 56 -4.58 19.71 6.30
CA ALA A 56 -5.71 20.30 5.59
C ALA A 56 -5.54 21.82 5.66
N ALA A 57 -5.55 22.49 4.51
CA ALA A 57 -5.39 23.94 4.50
C ALA A 57 -6.61 24.59 5.16
N ALA A 58 -6.41 25.22 6.31
CA ALA A 58 -7.36 26.20 6.83
C ALA A 58 -7.31 27.47 5.94
N PRO A 59 -8.41 28.23 5.82
CA PRO A 59 -8.41 29.50 5.11
C PRO A 59 -7.66 30.55 5.95
N GLY A 60 -6.33 30.48 5.95
CA GLY A 60 -5.46 31.31 6.78
C GLY A 60 -4.10 30.64 6.95
N GLY A 61 -3.06 31.23 6.36
CA GLY A 61 -1.79 30.56 6.08
C GLY A 61 -0.93 30.19 7.28
N GLY A 62 0.02 29.27 7.02
CA GLY A 62 1.20 29.04 7.85
C GLY A 62 1.61 27.58 7.99
N SER A 63 2.20 26.95 6.96
CA SER A 63 2.91 25.68 7.14
C SER A 63 4.40 25.90 7.36
N SER A 64 4.84 25.81 8.62
CA SER A 64 6.23 25.50 8.96
C SER A 64 6.40 23.99 8.90
N GLY A 65 7.01 23.49 7.83
CA GLY A 65 7.27 22.07 7.60
C GLY A 65 7.26 21.73 6.11
N MET A 66 8.14 20.82 5.68
CA MET A 66 8.59 20.53 4.30
C MET A 66 7.53 20.18 3.22
N THR A 67 6.24 20.40 3.45
CA THR A 67 5.18 20.20 2.45
C THR A 67 4.44 21.51 2.25
N ALA A 68 4.65 22.14 1.08
CA ALA A 68 4.03 23.39 0.69
C ALA A 68 2.50 23.31 0.83
N ALA A 69 1.90 24.29 1.52
CA ALA A 69 0.46 24.41 1.67
C ALA A 69 -0.20 24.72 0.32
N LEU A 70 -0.80 23.70 -0.29
CA LEU A 70 -1.78 23.86 -1.37
C LEU A 70 -3.19 23.89 -0.75
N PRO A 71 -4.17 24.57 -1.37
CA PRO A 71 -5.55 24.58 -0.89
C PRO A 71 -6.14 23.16 -0.98
N PHE A 72 -6.10 22.43 0.13
CA PHE A 72 -6.49 21.03 0.22
C PHE A 72 -8.01 20.90 0.45
N ASN A 73 -8.77 20.58 -0.61
CA ASN A 73 -10.13 20.03 -0.47
C ASN A 73 -10.09 18.50 -0.65
N ALA A 74 -11.13 17.77 -0.22
CA ALA A 74 -11.14 16.30 -0.28
C ALA A 74 -10.84 15.76 -1.70
N SER A 75 -11.35 16.43 -2.75
CA SER A 75 -11.06 16.06 -4.15
C SER A 75 -9.58 16.16 -4.53
N THR A 76 -8.83 17.14 -4.01
CA THR A 76 -7.38 17.24 -4.30
C THR A 76 -6.56 16.10 -3.69
N ILE A 77 -6.99 15.56 -2.54
CA ILE A 77 -6.36 14.37 -1.93
C ILE A 77 -6.58 13.17 -2.83
N ASP A 78 -7.83 12.98 -3.28
CA ASP A 78 -8.19 11.87 -4.16
C ASP A 78 -7.44 11.93 -5.49
N ASP A 79 -7.29 13.12 -6.06
CA ASP A 79 -6.52 13.35 -7.27
C ASP A 79 -5.02 13.07 -7.09
N LEU A 80 -4.43 13.48 -5.96
CA LEU A 80 -3.04 13.15 -5.62
C LEU A 80 -2.83 11.64 -5.46
N LEU A 81 -3.73 10.96 -4.75
CA LEU A 81 -3.68 9.51 -4.59
C LEU A 81 -3.84 8.77 -5.93
N ARG A 82 -4.75 9.25 -6.78
CA ARG A 82 -4.91 8.73 -8.14
C ARG A 82 -3.66 8.96 -8.98
N MET A 83 -3.05 10.14 -8.89
CA MET A 83 -1.79 10.47 -9.57
C MET A 83 -0.64 9.59 -9.10
N LYS A 84 -0.48 9.40 -7.78
CA LYS A 84 0.54 8.53 -7.19
C LYS A 84 0.39 7.07 -7.66
N ARG A 85 -0.84 6.55 -7.70
CA ARG A 85 -1.13 5.23 -8.26
C ARG A 85 -0.70 5.14 -9.72
N ARG A 86 -1.03 6.15 -10.53
CA ARG A 86 -0.64 6.20 -11.95
C ARG A 86 0.87 6.24 -12.14
N LEU A 87 1.60 7.01 -11.32
CA LEU A 87 3.06 7.04 -11.37
C LEU A 87 3.67 5.67 -11.08
N LYS A 88 3.18 4.96 -10.07
CA LYS A 88 3.64 3.60 -9.75
C LYS A 88 3.41 2.63 -10.90
N THR A 89 2.25 2.70 -11.56
CA THR A 89 1.96 1.87 -12.74
C THR A 89 2.92 2.20 -13.88
N LEU A 90 3.14 3.48 -14.17
CA LEU A 90 4.06 3.92 -15.23
C LEU A 90 5.50 3.47 -14.96
N GLU A 91 5.95 3.52 -13.71
CA GLU A 91 7.27 3.04 -13.31
C GLU A 91 7.42 1.53 -13.57
N GLN A 92 6.40 0.74 -13.20
CA GLN A 92 6.39 -0.70 -13.46
C GLN A 92 6.37 -1.03 -14.95
N GLU A 93 5.56 -0.31 -15.73
CA GLU A 93 5.52 -0.45 -17.19
C GLU A 93 6.87 -0.10 -17.83
N ASN A 94 7.51 0.98 -17.39
CA ASN A 94 8.83 1.39 -17.87
C ASN A 94 9.89 0.32 -17.61
N ASN A 95 9.93 -0.23 -16.39
CA ASN A 95 10.84 -1.32 -16.05
C ASN A 95 10.59 -2.56 -16.94
N LEU A 96 9.33 -2.91 -17.20
CA LEU A 96 9.00 -4.03 -18.09
C LEU A 96 9.40 -3.75 -19.55
N TYR A 97 9.21 -2.53 -20.04
CA TYR A 97 9.65 -2.15 -21.39
C TYR A 97 11.16 -2.28 -21.53
N GLN A 98 11.92 -1.90 -20.50
CA GLN A 98 13.38 -2.05 -20.52
C GLN A 98 13.78 -3.53 -20.66
N VAL A 99 13.20 -4.42 -19.86
CA VAL A 99 13.45 -5.87 -19.97
C VAL A 99 13.04 -6.42 -21.35
N LYS A 100 11.90 -5.97 -21.91
CA LYS A 100 11.46 -6.39 -23.25
C LYS A 100 12.44 -5.98 -24.34
N LEU A 101 13.00 -4.77 -24.24
CA LEU A 101 14.00 -4.29 -25.19
C LEU A 101 15.26 -5.14 -25.12
N ASP A 102 15.75 -5.45 -23.91
CA ASP A 102 16.94 -6.29 -23.73
C ASP A 102 16.76 -7.67 -24.37
N VAL A 103 15.62 -8.34 -24.09
CA VAL A 103 15.31 -9.65 -24.69
C VAL A 103 15.19 -9.58 -26.21
N LEU A 104 14.56 -8.54 -26.76
CA LEU A 104 14.42 -8.38 -28.21
C LEU A 104 15.77 -8.14 -28.88
N LEU A 105 16.68 -7.39 -28.22
CA LEU A 105 18.03 -7.18 -28.72
C LEU A 105 18.85 -8.47 -28.71
N ASP A 106 18.74 -9.29 -27.67
CA ASP A 106 19.39 -10.61 -27.61
C ASP A 106 18.90 -11.52 -28.73
N LEU A 107 17.58 -11.62 -28.92
CA LEU A 107 16.99 -12.42 -29.99
C LEU A 107 17.39 -11.91 -31.39
N LEU A 108 17.42 -10.61 -31.62
CA LEU A 108 17.88 -10.04 -32.89
C LEU A 108 19.35 -10.37 -33.13
N THR A 109 20.18 -10.30 -32.10
CA THR A 109 21.60 -10.61 -32.19
C THR A 109 21.82 -12.08 -32.55
N GLU A 110 21.10 -12.99 -31.91
CA GLU A 110 21.12 -14.42 -32.22
C GLU A 110 20.72 -14.68 -33.68
N ASN A 111 19.60 -14.12 -34.13
CA ASN A 111 19.13 -14.28 -35.52
C ASN A 111 20.13 -13.74 -36.55
N VAL A 112 20.79 -12.61 -36.26
CA VAL A 112 21.81 -12.04 -37.15
C VAL A 112 23.03 -12.96 -37.25
N ILE A 113 23.46 -13.54 -36.12
CA ILE A 113 24.57 -14.50 -36.09
C ILE A 113 24.21 -15.75 -36.91
N GLU A 114 23.03 -16.32 -36.70
CA GLU A 114 22.56 -17.50 -37.45
C GLU A 114 22.49 -17.24 -38.96
N LEU A 115 21.91 -16.11 -39.38
CA LEU A 115 21.86 -15.71 -40.79
C LEU A 115 23.25 -15.55 -41.39
N SER A 116 24.19 -14.96 -40.65
CA SER A 116 25.57 -14.79 -41.10
C SER A 116 26.29 -16.14 -41.27
N ALA A 117 26.02 -17.10 -40.39
CA ALA A 117 26.56 -18.45 -40.46
C ALA A 117 26.01 -19.22 -41.67
N ILE A 118 24.69 -19.12 -41.94
CA ILE A 118 24.06 -19.74 -43.12
C ILE A 118 24.61 -19.14 -44.41
N LYS A 119 24.77 -17.81 -44.48
CA LYS A 119 25.29 -17.14 -45.68
C LYS A 119 26.77 -17.44 -45.95
N GLY A 120 27.51 -17.89 -44.93
CA GLY A 120 28.91 -18.27 -45.04
C GLY A 120 29.17 -19.72 -45.50
N GLN A 121 28.12 -20.56 -45.59
CA GLN A 121 28.17 -21.90 -46.19
C GLN A 121 27.89 -21.83 -47.70
#